data_AF-A0A6A5BSV4-F1
#
_entry.id   AF-A0A6A5BSV4-F1
#
_cell.length_a   1.000
_cell.length_b   1.000
_cell.length_c   1.000
_cell.angle_alpha   90.00
_cell.angle_beta   90.00
_cell.angle_gamma   90.00
#
_symmetry.space_group_name_H-M   'P 1'
#
loop_
_entity.id
_entity.type
_entity.pdbx_description
1 polymer ?
#
loop_
_entity_poly.entity_id
_entity_poly.type
_entity_poly.pdbx_seq_one_letter_code
_entity_poly.pdbx_strand_id
1 'polypeptide(L)'
;MSLFPLAYLVKVAASAMIVVLIAFLCTAQNDSPTFNLISPGTDATYVFDDEELSSQWIYYKITNQNTDISSLSGIVESCSGRVNIYFKLCVPSNGQPCDDSNKWFPNSNNYDRKFVTEPTSQYQNPIGICEADPNSKCSSSTTYYVGITPLTESSSIRISVQGYYNEGKVDLITTDNKEIGFDLSSRRVTLSTLTYCASLDEARNCINELVPTPSFLFCAIPRKSSQKINAASVCGCRLGTNLNIEGCVPSNETGLTVCALDQKSFDKLENDEYFLNVVVDREDVPPLRAFAFNPVPFTYSQTSNVVGVVVGVLFSLIAVTILVAAVVMGVLLYRKKYSYQSI
;
A
#
# COMPACT_ATOMS: atom_id res chain seq x y z
N MET A 1 6.80 82.15 26.91
CA MET A 1 7.18 80.78 27.30
C MET A 1 6.17 79.84 26.66
N SER A 2 6.58 79.19 25.57
CA SER A 2 5.70 78.58 24.57
C SER A 2 5.38 77.11 24.88
N LEU A 3 4.10 76.83 25.07
CA LEU A 3 3.48 75.50 25.02
C LEU A 3 3.45 75.03 23.55
N PHE A 4 4.54 74.46 23.04
CA PHE A 4 4.56 73.92 21.67
C PHE A 4 5.20 72.54 21.42
N PRO A 5 5.81 71.80 22.38
CA PRO A 5 6.37 70.50 22.01
C PRO A 5 5.42 69.31 22.25
N LEU A 6 4.38 69.44 23.10
CA LEU A 6 3.60 68.26 23.51
C LEU A 6 2.54 67.81 22.49
N ALA A 7 1.90 68.76 21.79
CA ALA A 7 0.84 68.43 20.82
C ALA A 7 1.37 67.77 19.54
N TYR A 8 2.64 68.00 19.19
CA TYR A 8 3.26 67.41 18.00
C TYR A 8 3.67 65.95 18.23
N LEU A 9 4.16 65.64 19.44
CA LEU A 9 4.54 64.28 19.83
C LEU A 9 3.34 63.31 19.89
N VAL A 10 2.18 63.78 20.35
CA VAL A 10 0.96 62.94 20.39
C VAL A 10 0.42 62.63 19.00
N LYS A 11 0.52 63.57 18.04
CA LYS A 11 0.11 63.30 16.65
C LYS A 11 1.03 62.30 15.95
N VAL A 12 2.34 62.39 16.14
CA VAL A 12 3.29 61.46 15.52
C VAL A 12 3.15 60.05 16.13
N ALA A 13 2.92 59.95 17.45
CA ALA A 13 2.69 58.67 18.11
C ALA A 13 1.36 58.01 17.66
N ALA A 14 0.27 58.78 17.55
CA ALA A 14 -1.02 58.25 17.09
C ALA A 14 -0.98 57.83 15.61
N SER A 15 -0.29 58.59 14.74
CA SER A 15 -0.11 58.21 13.33
C SER A 15 0.81 57.00 13.16
N ALA A 16 1.87 56.86 13.96
CA ALA A 16 2.73 55.69 13.94
C ALA A 16 2.00 54.42 14.44
N MET A 17 1.14 54.54 15.47
CA MET A 17 0.36 53.41 15.99
C MET A 17 -0.71 52.94 14.99
N ILE A 18 -1.31 53.86 14.23
CA ILE A 18 -2.28 53.53 13.16
C ILE A 18 -1.57 52.88 11.96
N VAL A 19 -0.37 53.33 11.60
CA VAL A 19 0.42 52.69 10.53
C VAL A 19 0.92 51.30 10.94
N VAL A 20 1.25 51.08 12.22
CA VAL A 20 1.60 49.75 12.74
C VAL A 20 0.37 48.85 12.83
N LEU A 21 -0.82 49.36 13.21
CA LEU A 21 -2.04 48.57 13.20
C LEU A 21 -2.51 48.22 11.77
N ILE A 22 -2.37 49.12 10.80
CA ILE A 22 -2.70 48.83 9.39
C ILE A 22 -1.65 47.88 8.79
N ALA A 23 -0.37 47.99 9.16
CA ALA A 23 0.64 47.02 8.76
C ALA A 23 0.40 45.63 9.37
N PHE A 24 -0.05 45.53 10.63
CA PHE A 24 -0.43 44.25 11.26
C PHE A 24 -1.77 43.69 10.75
N LEU A 25 -2.69 44.54 10.29
CA LEU A 25 -3.95 44.12 9.65
C LEU A 25 -3.78 43.76 8.16
N CYS A 26 -2.68 44.20 7.51
CA CYS A 26 -2.32 43.82 6.14
C CYS A 26 -1.30 42.69 6.04
N THR A 27 -0.76 42.19 7.16
CA THR A 27 -0.05 40.91 7.23
C THR A 27 -0.87 39.84 7.96
N ALA A 28 -2.20 39.99 8.00
CA ALA A 28 -3.06 38.82 7.91
C ALA A 28 -2.75 38.19 6.55
N GLN A 29 -1.69 37.38 6.56
CA GLN A 29 -1.38 36.39 5.57
C GLN A 29 -2.72 35.75 5.26
N ASN A 30 -3.25 36.06 4.06
CA ASN A 30 -4.21 35.19 3.41
C ASN A 30 -3.43 33.89 3.23
N ASP A 31 -3.34 33.08 4.28
CA ASP A 31 -3.00 31.67 4.20
C ASP A 31 -4.22 31.05 3.51
N SER A 32 -4.32 31.32 2.21
CA SER A 32 -5.16 30.59 1.28
C SER A 32 -4.87 29.13 1.58
N PRO A 33 -5.88 28.33 1.97
CA PRO A 33 -5.61 27.05 2.58
C PRO A 33 -4.81 26.19 1.59
N THR A 34 -3.54 25.96 1.93
CA THR A 34 -2.54 25.46 1.00
C THR A 34 -2.85 24.03 0.63
N PHE A 35 -3.14 23.76 -0.65
CA PHE A 35 -3.10 22.40 -1.18
C PHE A 35 -1.75 21.77 -0.82
N ASN A 36 -1.78 20.50 -0.43
CA ASN A 36 -0.54 19.72 -0.36
C ASN A 36 -0.03 19.50 -1.79
N LEU A 37 1.19 19.98 -2.06
CA LEU A 37 1.81 19.85 -3.37
C LEU A 37 2.49 18.49 -3.48
N ILE A 38 2.22 17.78 -4.58
CA ILE A 38 2.93 16.53 -4.92
C ILE A 38 3.64 16.75 -6.24
N SER A 39 4.96 16.55 -6.23
CA SER A 39 5.81 16.63 -7.42
C SER A 39 6.03 15.22 -8.01
N PRO A 40 6.25 15.11 -9.32
CA PRO A 40 6.61 13.83 -9.93
C PRO A 40 7.86 13.21 -9.28
N GLY A 41 7.81 11.92 -8.98
CA GLY A 41 8.88 11.20 -8.26
C GLY A 41 8.77 11.25 -6.74
N THR A 42 7.72 11.86 -6.19
CA THR A 42 7.43 11.87 -4.76
C THR A 42 6.18 11.06 -4.43
N ASP A 43 6.22 10.39 -3.29
CA ASP A 43 5.07 9.75 -2.67
C ASP A 43 4.59 10.61 -1.50
N ALA A 44 3.29 10.76 -1.36
CA ALA A 44 2.67 11.38 -0.19
C ALA A 44 1.81 10.35 0.53
N THR A 45 1.98 10.23 1.84
CA THR A 45 1.16 9.39 2.71
C THR A 45 0.49 10.26 3.76
N TYR A 46 -0.78 9.98 4.04
CA TYR A 46 -1.53 10.68 5.07
C TYR A 46 -2.37 9.68 5.87
N VAL A 47 -2.41 9.89 7.18
CA VAL A 47 -3.16 9.08 8.14
C VAL A 47 -4.24 9.97 8.78
N PHE A 48 -5.47 9.47 8.81
CA PHE A 48 -6.61 10.14 9.44
C PHE A 48 -6.74 9.63 10.88
N ASP A 49 -6.22 10.39 11.85
CA ASP A 49 -6.08 9.97 13.25
C ASP A 49 -7.29 10.26 14.16
N ASP A 50 -8.26 11.11 13.73
CA ASP A 50 -9.35 11.59 14.59
C ASP A 50 -10.68 10.81 14.46
N GLU A 51 -11.40 10.68 15.58
CA GLU A 51 -12.77 10.11 15.69
C GLU A 51 -13.85 10.99 15.00
N GLU A 52 -13.56 12.27 14.69
CA GLU A 52 -14.47 13.14 13.93
C GLU A 52 -14.35 12.90 12.41
N LEU A 53 -14.87 11.75 11.98
CA LEU A 53 -14.71 11.20 10.63
C LEU A 53 -15.24 12.06 9.48
N SER A 54 -16.18 12.97 9.71
CA SER A 54 -16.97 13.60 8.63
C SER A 54 -16.50 14.98 8.19
N SER A 55 -15.59 15.63 8.93
CA SER A 55 -15.18 17.01 8.67
C SER A 55 -13.75 17.14 8.12
N GLN A 56 -12.92 16.10 8.23
CA GLN A 56 -11.53 16.15 7.78
C GLN A 56 -11.43 15.92 6.28
N TRP A 57 -11.10 16.99 5.57
CA TRP A 57 -10.77 16.98 4.16
C TRP A 57 -9.29 17.27 3.97
N ILE A 58 -8.61 16.44 3.19
CA ILE A 58 -7.29 16.74 2.68
C ILE A 58 -7.37 16.98 1.17
N TYR A 59 -6.63 17.99 0.72
CA TYR A 59 -6.60 18.39 -0.67
C TYR A 59 -5.16 18.37 -1.18
N TYR A 60 -4.95 17.70 -2.30
CA TYR A 60 -3.70 17.66 -3.01
C TYR A 60 -3.82 18.38 -4.35
N LYS A 61 -2.76 19.09 -4.71
CA LYS A 61 -2.58 19.66 -6.05
C LYS A 61 -1.35 19.00 -6.66
N ILE A 62 -1.57 18.36 -7.81
CA ILE A 62 -0.55 17.70 -8.59
C ILE A 62 -0.30 18.61 -9.79
N THR A 63 0.91 19.16 -9.81
CA THR A 63 1.34 20.08 -10.84
C THR A 63 2.72 19.70 -11.31
N ASN A 64 2.93 19.74 -12.62
CA ASN A 64 4.26 19.57 -13.17
C ASN A 64 5.01 20.91 -13.12
N GLN A 65 6.01 20.99 -12.26
CA GLN A 65 6.91 22.15 -12.19
C GLN A 65 8.11 22.02 -13.14
N ASN A 66 8.29 20.85 -13.78
CA ASN A 66 9.43 20.59 -14.66
C ASN A 66 9.00 20.57 -16.14
N THR A 67 9.50 21.52 -16.92
CA THR A 67 9.20 21.65 -18.36
C THR A 67 9.63 20.46 -19.21
N ASP A 68 10.54 19.62 -18.72
CA ASP A 68 11.06 18.46 -19.45
C ASP A 68 10.13 17.24 -19.38
N ILE A 69 9.16 17.27 -18.46
CA ILE A 69 8.16 16.23 -18.29
C ILE A 69 7.01 16.46 -19.28
N SER A 70 6.80 15.50 -20.17
CA SER A 70 5.80 15.50 -21.24
C SER A 70 4.44 14.97 -20.81
N SER A 71 4.44 14.02 -19.89
CA SER A 71 3.25 13.39 -19.38
C SER A 71 3.44 12.94 -17.94
N LEU A 72 2.31 12.79 -17.24
CA LEU A 72 2.25 12.31 -15.88
C LEU A 72 1.49 10.98 -15.83
N SER A 73 1.81 10.15 -14.84
CA SER A 73 0.93 9.07 -14.39
C SER A 73 0.90 9.08 -12.88
N GLY A 74 -0.23 8.74 -12.29
CA GLY A 74 -0.43 8.86 -10.85
C GLY A 74 -1.41 7.81 -10.35
N ILE A 75 -1.22 7.34 -9.12
CA ILE A 75 -2.17 6.48 -8.43
C ILE A 75 -2.51 7.07 -7.07
N VAL A 76 -3.76 6.87 -6.66
CA VAL A 76 -4.23 7.04 -5.29
C VAL A 76 -4.66 5.67 -4.79
N GLU A 77 -4.13 5.24 -3.66
CA GLU A 77 -4.49 3.98 -3.02
C GLU A 77 -4.82 4.20 -1.54
N SER A 78 -5.88 3.54 -1.07
CA SER A 78 -6.16 3.42 0.36
C SER A 78 -5.26 2.31 0.91
N CYS A 79 -4.45 2.59 1.93
CA CYS A 79 -3.60 1.62 2.60
C CYS A 79 -4.37 0.85 3.67
N SER A 80 -5.23 1.57 4.38
CA SER A 80 -6.12 1.05 5.41
C SER A 80 -7.42 1.85 5.44
N GLY A 81 -8.48 1.20 5.89
CA GLY A 81 -9.77 1.85 6.06
C GLY A 81 -10.43 2.24 4.74
N ARG A 82 -11.44 3.09 4.83
CA ARG A 82 -12.28 3.50 3.71
C ARG A 82 -12.19 5.01 3.56
N VAL A 83 -12.06 5.46 2.32
CA VAL A 83 -12.00 6.87 1.97
C VAL A 83 -12.88 7.15 0.75
N ASN A 84 -13.39 8.38 0.64
CA ASN A 84 -13.88 8.90 -0.63
C ASN A 84 -12.76 9.70 -1.30
N ILE A 85 -12.59 9.52 -2.60
CA ILE A 85 -11.59 10.21 -3.40
C ILE A 85 -12.32 10.97 -4.50
N TYR A 86 -11.99 12.26 -4.63
CA TYR A 86 -12.57 13.18 -5.61
C TYR A 86 -11.47 13.72 -6.49
N PHE A 87 -11.71 13.74 -7.80
CA PHE A 87 -10.77 14.29 -8.77
C PHE A 87 -11.38 15.50 -9.46
N LYS A 88 -10.51 16.47 -9.74
CA LYS A 88 -10.79 17.59 -10.62
C LYS A 88 -9.57 17.85 -11.49
N LEU A 89 -9.81 18.17 -12.76
CA LEU A 89 -8.77 18.61 -13.69
C LEU A 89 -8.97 20.07 -14.09
N CYS A 90 -7.86 20.74 -14.41
CA CYS A 90 -7.87 22.06 -14.99
C CYS A 90 -6.77 22.19 -16.03
N VAL A 91 -7.15 22.63 -17.23
CA VAL A 91 -6.21 23.01 -18.28
C VAL A 91 -6.14 24.54 -18.30
N PRO A 92 -4.99 25.15 -17.99
CA PRO A 92 -4.87 26.60 -18.05
C PRO A 92 -5.07 27.09 -19.49
N SER A 93 -5.88 28.13 -19.69
CA SER A 93 -6.15 28.70 -21.01
C SER A 93 -5.78 30.19 -21.05
N ASN A 94 -5.06 30.61 -22.09
CA ASN A 94 -4.72 31.99 -22.48
C ASN A 94 -4.76 33.04 -21.34
N GLY A 95 -3.85 32.95 -20.38
CA GLY A 95 -3.67 33.93 -19.31
C GLY A 95 -4.61 33.79 -18.11
N GLN A 96 -5.53 32.84 -18.12
CA GLN A 96 -6.28 32.43 -16.93
C GLN A 96 -5.60 31.21 -16.28
N PRO A 97 -4.94 31.40 -15.11
CA PRO A 97 -4.38 30.28 -14.36
C PRO A 97 -5.51 29.40 -13.81
N CYS A 98 -5.19 28.15 -13.51
CA CYS A 98 -6.11 27.29 -12.76
C CYS A 98 -6.43 27.91 -11.40
N ASP A 99 -7.72 27.90 -11.04
CA ASP A 99 -8.21 28.46 -9.79
C ASP A 99 -7.71 27.63 -8.60
N ASP A 100 -6.83 28.22 -7.81
CA ASP A 100 -6.27 27.65 -6.57
C ASP A 100 -7.02 28.12 -5.31
N SER A 101 -8.03 28.99 -5.46
CA SER A 101 -8.73 29.63 -4.33
C SER A 101 -9.87 28.80 -3.76
N ASN A 102 -10.39 27.83 -4.53
CA ASN A 102 -11.57 27.06 -4.15
C ASN A 102 -11.23 25.59 -3.92
N LYS A 103 -11.11 25.21 -2.64
CA LYS A 103 -11.44 23.85 -2.20
C LYS A 103 -12.82 23.53 -2.76
N TRP A 104 -12.91 22.57 -3.68
CA TRP A 104 -14.16 22.24 -4.34
C TRP A 104 -15.17 21.73 -3.31
N PHE A 105 -16.13 22.58 -2.94
CA PHE A 105 -17.18 22.24 -2.00
C PHE A 105 -18.18 21.29 -2.67
N PRO A 106 -18.47 20.11 -2.09
CA PRO A 106 -19.42 19.14 -2.66
C PRO A 106 -20.90 19.60 -2.65
N ASN A 107 -21.18 20.83 -2.20
CA ASN A 107 -22.50 21.47 -2.31
C ASN A 107 -22.67 22.32 -3.59
N SER A 108 -21.61 22.47 -4.41
CA SER A 108 -21.75 23.11 -5.71
C SER A 108 -22.32 22.10 -6.71
N ASN A 109 -23.35 22.49 -7.45
CA ASN A 109 -23.95 21.71 -8.55
C ASN A 109 -22.98 21.51 -9.75
N ASN A 110 -21.67 21.67 -9.54
CA ASN A 110 -20.66 21.45 -10.55
C ASN A 110 -20.33 19.96 -10.59
N TYR A 111 -20.69 19.38 -11.73
CA TYR A 111 -20.42 18.02 -12.14
C TYR A 111 -18.90 17.74 -12.22
N ASP A 112 -18.23 17.47 -11.10
CA ASP A 112 -16.98 16.69 -11.13
C ASP A 112 -17.26 15.29 -10.58
N ARG A 113 -16.80 14.31 -11.35
CA ARG A 113 -17.15 12.90 -11.24
C ARG A 113 -16.71 12.37 -9.87
N LYS A 114 -17.69 11.90 -9.10
CA LYS A 114 -17.46 11.23 -7.83
C LYS A 114 -17.12 9.77 -8.11
N PHE A 115 -15.89 9.35 -7.85
CA PHE A 115 -15.59 7.94 -7.70
C PHE A 115 -15.76 7.60 -6.23
N VAL A 116 -16.95 7.11 -5.88
CA VAL A 116 -17.14 6.46 -4.60
C VAL A 116 -16.46 5.10 -4.71
N THR A 117 -15.32 4.93 -4.04
CA THR A 117 -14.82 3.59 -3.71
C THR A 117 -15.82 2.95 -2.76
N GLU A 118 -16.77 2.21 -3.33
CA GLU A 118 -17.85 1.58 -2.57
C GLU A 118 -17.36 0.50 -1.57
N PRO A 119 -18.13 0.28 -0.49
CA PRO A 119 -17.64 0.03 0.88
C PRO A 119 -17.14 -1.35 1.30
N THR A 120 -17.26 -2.39 0.50
CA THR A 120 -17.42 -3.75 1.04
C THR A 120 -16.29 -4.73 0.72
N SER A 121 -15.32 -4.32 -0.10
CA SER A 121 -14.24 -5.19 -0.55
C SER A 121 -12.93 -4.86 0.18
N GLN A 122 -12.28 -5.87 0.77
CA GLN A 122 -10.89 -5.80 1.25
C GLN A 122 -9.86 -5.58 0.13
N TYR A 123 -10.36 -5.55 -1.11
CA TYR A 123 -9.64 -5.23 -2.33
C TYR A 123 -10.15 -3.91 -2.88
N GLN A 124 -9.39 -2.84 -2.65
CA GLN A 124 -9.59 -1.59 -3.35
C GLN A 124 -8.43 -1.43 -4.33
N ASN A 125 -8.71 -1.60 -5.62
CA ASN A 125 -7.71 -1.36 -6.63
C ASN A 125 -7.26 0.10 -6.58
N PRO A 126 -5.95 0.38 -6.73
CA PRO A 126 -5.46 1.75 -6.89
C PRO A 126 -6.22 2.48 -8.01
N ILE A 127 -6.46 3.77 -7.83
CA ILE A 127 -7.16 4.62 -8.79
C ILE A 127 -6.16 5.50 -9.52
N GLY A 128 -6.21 5.53 -10.86
CA GLY A 128 -5.39 6.42 -11.66
C GLY A 128 -5.80 7.90 -11.49
N ILE A 129 -4.83 8.78 -11.27
CA ILE A 129 -5.04 10.25 -11.13
C ILE A 129 -5.43 10.89 -12.47
N CYS A 130 -5.10 10.24 -13.58
CA CYS A 130 -5.29 10.69 -14.95
C CYS A 130 -6.66 10.34 -15.57
N GLU A 131 -7.66 9.94 -14.77
CA GLU A 131 -8.97 9.45 -15.25
C GLU A 131 -8.92 8.23 -16.21
N ALA A 132 -7.93 7.37 -16.05
CA ALA A 132 -7.86 6.07 -16.72
C ALA A 132 -7.12 5.03 -15.83
N ASP A 133 -6.90 3.81 -16.33
CA ASP A 133 -6.18 2.71 -15.64
C ASP A 133 -4.95 3.25 -14.87
N PRO A 134 -4.58 2.71 -13.68
CA PRO A 134 -3.37 3.04 -12.91
C PRO A 134 -2.09 3.35 -13.72
N ASN A 135 -1.96 2.76 -14.92
CA ASN A 135 -0.82 2.92 -15.82
C ASN A 135 -1.01 3.95 -16.94
N SER A 136 -2.11 4.68 -16.96
CA SER A 136 -2.42 5.63 -18.02
C SER A 136 -1.58 6.90 -17.90
N LYS A 137 -1.12 7.39 -19.05
CA LYS A 137 -0.36 8.66 -19.18
C LYS A 137 -1.33 9.79 -19.50
N CYS A 138 -1.18 10.92 -18.83
CA CYS A 138 -1.94 12.13 -19.09
C CYS A 138 -1.04 13.35 -19.29
N SER A 139 -1.61 14.42 -19.86
CA SER A 139 -0.85 15.62 -20.21
C SER A 139 -0.22 16.26 -18.98
N SER A 140 1.07 16.57 -19.05
CA SER A 140 1.76 17.29 -17.97
C SER A 140 1.38 18.78 -17.89
N SER A 141 0.69 19.31 -18.91
CA SER A 141 0.17 20.68 -18.92
C SER A 141 -1.15 20.85 -18.14
N THR A 142 -1.78 19.75 -17.73
CA THR A 142 -3.01 19.75 -16.93
C THR A 142 -2.66 19.77 -15.44
N THR A 143 -3.36 20.59 -14.66
CA THR A 143 -3.31 20.55 -13.20
C THR A 143 -4.38 19.59 -12.68
N TYR A 144 -3.98 18.68 -11.78
CA TYR A 144 -4.89 17.71 -11.17
C TYR A 144 -5.06 18.03 -9.69
N TYR A 145 -6.31 18.02 -9.24
CA TYR A 145 -6.68 18.22 -7.84
C TYR A 145 -7.31 16.94 -7.31
N VAL A 146 -6.88 16.54 -6.11
CA VAL A 146 -7.39 15.34 -5.42
C VAL A 146 -7.93 15.76 -4.06
N GLY A 147 -9.22 15.53 -3.82
CA GLY A 147 -9.86 15.72 -2.51
C GLY A 147 -10.14 14.37 -1.86
N ILE A 148 -9.82 14.22 -0.58
CA ILE A 148 -9.98 12.95 0.13
C ILE A 148 -10.61 13.18 1.50
N THR A 149 -11.55 12.31 1.87
CA THR A 149 -12.20 12.29 3.19
C THR A 149 -12.35 10.85 3.69
N PRO A 150 -12.13 10.58 4.97
CA PRO A 150 -12.25 9.25 5.54
C PRO A 150 -13.73 8.87 5.76
N LEU A 151 -14.00 7.57 5.68
CA LEU A 151 -15.29 6.97 6.03
C LEU A 151 -15.17 6.04 7.25
N THR A 152 -13.94 5.69 7.65
CA THR A 152 -13.64 4.88 8.83
C THR A 152 -12.45 5.47 9.58
N GLU A 153 -12.38 5.21 10.87
CA GLU A 153 -11.25 5.60 11.72
C GLU A 153 -9.93 5.01 11.23
N SER A 154 -8.83 5.73 11.49
CA SER A 154 -7.47 5.29 11.18
C SER A 154 -7.29 4.88 9.72
N SER A 155 -8.02 5.54 8.82
CA SER A 155 -7.82 5.36 7.39
C SER A 155 -6.48 5.96 6.99
N SER A 156 -5.79 5.34 6.05
CA SER A 156 -4.51 5.83 5.53
C SER A 156 -4.52 5.78 4.03
N ILE A 157 -3.93 6.78 3.39
CA ILE A 157 -3.84 6.90 1.94
C ILE A 157 -2.40 7.08 1.48
N ARG A 158 -2.11 6.63 0.26
CA ARG A 158 -0.89 6.96 -0.47
C ARG A 158 -1.24 7.50 -1.85
N ILE A 159 -0.58 8.59 -2.22
CA ILE A 159 -0.60 9.15 -3.56
C ILE A 159 0.81 9.07 -4.13
N SER A 160 0.96 8.49 -5.32
CA SER A 160 2.25 8.34 -6.01
C SER A 160 2.14 8.85 -7.43
N VAL A 161 2.97 9.84 -7.77
CA VAL A 161 2.99 10.51 -9.09
C VAL A 161 4.34 10.31 -9.75
N GLN A 162 4.32 9.97 -11.04
CA GLN A 162 5.48 9.79 -11.89
C GLN A 162 5.38 10.73 -13.10
N GLY A 163 6.53 11.21 -13.57
CA GLY A 163 6.66 12.01 -14.79
C GLY A 163 7.45 11.25 -15.86
N TYR A 164 7.01 11.38 -17.10
CA TYR A 164 7.66 10.87 -18.30
C TYR A 164 8.22 12.04 -19.11
N TYR A 165 9.39 11.86 -19.72
CA TYR A 165 10.15 12.95 -20.35
C TYR A 165 10.06 12.87 -21.88
N ASN A 166 10.09 14.02 -22.56
CA ASN A 166 9.94 14.10 -24.03
C ASN A 166 11.11 13.49 -24.82
N GLU A 167 12.32 13.39 -24.25
CA GLU A 167 13.52 12.98 -24.99
C GLU A 167 14.39 12.01 -24.16
N GLY A 168 14.83 10.91 -24.77
CA GLY A 168 15.95 10.06 -24.29
C GLY A 168 15.74 9.25 -23.01
N LYS A 169 14.57 9.32 -22.35
CA LYS A 169 14.27 8.55 -21.14
C LYS A 169 13.03 7.67 -21.33
N VAL A 170 13.25 6.58 -22.04
CA VAL A 170 12.73 5.23 -21.79
C VAL A 170 11.31 5.15 -21.23
N ASP A 171 10.35 4.90 -22.14
CA ASP A 171 8.98 4.50 -21.84
C ASP A 171 8.95 3.06 -21.29
N LEU A 172 9.30 2.87 -20.02
CA LEU A 172 9.20 1.57 -19.34
C LEU A 172 7.74 1.14 -19.20
N ILE A 173 7.27 0.37 -20.19
CA ILE A 173 5.99 -0.33 -20.16
C ILE A 173 6.23 -1.74 -19.62
N THR A 174 5.51 -2.12 -18.57
CA THR A 174 5.46 -3.51 -18.10
C THR A 174 4.66 -4.35 -19.10
N THR A 175 5.30 -5.33 -19.73
CA THR A 175 4.65 -6.27 -20.65
C THR A 175 4.21 -7.52 -19.90
N ASP A 176 3.00 -7.44 -19.34
CA ASP A 176 2.04 -8.51 -19.05
C ASP A 176 2.16 -9.44 -17.81
N ASN A 177 0.97 -9.95 -17.46
CA ASN A 177 0.48 -10.98 -16.54
C ASN A 177 0.67 -10.82 -15.03
N LYS A 178 -0.31 -10.16 -14.39
CA LYS A 178 -0.43 -10.03 -12.93
C LYS A 178 -0.97 -11.30 -12.24
N GLU A 179 -0.55 -12.47 -12.67
CA GLU A 179 -0.95 -13.73 -12.03
C GLU A 179 0.06 -14.14 -10.99
N ILE A 180 -0.43 -14.33 -9.76
CA ILE A 180 0.29 -15.00 -8.69
C ILE A 180 -0.37 -16.37 -8.52
N GLY A 181 0.46 -17.41 -8.44
CA GLY A 181 0.09 -18.73 -7.95
C GLY A 181 0.76 -18.96 -6.59
N PHE A 182 0.05 -19.62 -5.68
CA PHE A 182 0.60 -19.99 -4.39
C PHE A 182 0.35 -21.46 -4.09
N ASP A 183 1.42 -22.21 -3.88
CA ASP A 183 1.38 -23.60 -3.41
C ASP A 183 1.80 -23.65 -1.93
N LEU A 184 0.79 -23.84 -1.08
CA LEU A 184 0.94 -23.95 0.37
C LEU A 184 1.84 -25.12 0.78
N SER A 185 1.76 -26.25 0.07
CA SER A 185 2.45 -27.48 0.45
C SER A 185 3.96 -27.39 0.27
N SER A 186 4.39 -26.69 -0.79
CA SER A 186 5.79 -26.44 -1.09
C SER A 186 6.29 -25.07 -0.63
N ARG A 187 5.40 -24.23 -0.06
CA ARG A 187 5.66 -22.82 0.30
C ARG A 187 6.23 -22.02 -0.87
N ARG A 188 5.73 -22.29 -2.07
CA ARG A 188 6.21 -21.65 -3.31
C ARG A 188 5.21 -20.66 -3.83
N VAL A 189 5.71 -19.49 -4.20
CA VAL A 189 4.96 -18.48 -4.94
C VAL A 189 5.49 -18.44 -6.35
N THR A 190 4.58 -18.49 -7.33
CA THR A 190 4.88 -18.33 -8.75
C THR A 190 4.25 -17.05 -9.23
N LEU A 191 4.99 -16.22 -9.95
CA LEU A 191 4.46 -14.98 -10.52
C LEU A 191 5.06 -14.76 -11.91
N SER A 192 4.39 -14.00 -12.78
CA SER A 192 4.94 -13.74 -14.11
C SER A 192 6.26 -12.98 -14.02
N THR A 193 7.22 -13.39 -14.85
CA THR A 193 8.51 -12.71 -14.99
C THR A 193 8.27 -11.33 -15.59
N LEU A 194 8.70 -10.30 -14.85
CA LEU A 194 8.47 -8.93 -15.25
C LEU A 194 9.47 -8.51 -16.32
N THR A 195 8.94 -8.28 -17.51
CA THR A 195 9.66 -7.68 -18.62
C THR A 195 9.23 -6.23 -18.79
N TYR A 196 10.20 -5.38 -19.09
CA TYR A 196 9.95 -3.96 -19.26
C TYR A 196 10.53 -3.52 -20.58
N CYS A 197 9.79 -2.69 -21.30
CA CYS A 197 10.29 -2.17 -22.54
C CYS A 197 11.08 -0.87 -22.34
N ALA A 198 12.35 -0.83 -22.72
CA ALA A 198 13.15 0.38 -22.62
C ALA A 198 12.87 1.39 -23.74
N SER A 199 12.43 0.93 -24.90
CA SER A 199 12.11 1.81 -26.03
C SER A 199 11.16 1.11 -26.99
N LEU A 200 10.22 1.88 -27.55
CA LEU A 200 9.27 1.41 -28.54
C LEU A 200 9.69 1.84 -29.95
N ASP A 201 9.33 1.05 -30.96
CA ASP A 201 9.40 1.48 -32.36
C ASP A 201 8.22 2.42 -32.73
N GLU A 202 8.20 2.92 -33.96
CA GLU A 202 7.10 3.76 -34.47
C GLU A 202 5.73 3.04 -34.45
N ALA A 203 5.72 1.70 -34.50
CA ALA A 203 4.54 0.86 -34.41
C ALA A 203 4.18 0.45 -32.97
N ARG A 204 4.88 0.99 -31.97
CA ARG A 204 4.76 0.68 -30.54
C ARG A 204 5.12 -0.75 -30.12
N ASN A 205 5.92 -1.45 -30.91
CA ASN A 205 6.53 -2.71 -30.49
C ASN A 205 7.73 -2.45 -29.59
N CYS A 206 8.01 -3.36 -28.67
CA CYS A 206 9.21 -3.24 -27.86
C CYS A 206 10.47 -3.58 -28.65
N ILE A 207 11.45 -2.66 -28.67
CA ILE A 207 12.76 -2.90 -29.32
C ILE A 207 13.81 -3.35 -28.31
N ASN A 208 13.78 -2.80 -27.09
CA ASN A 208 14.80 -3.01 -26.08
C ASN A 208 14.16 -3.55 -24.80
N GLU A 209 13.99 -4.86 -24.70
CA GLU A 209 13.49 -5.48 -23.47
C GLU A 209 14.57 -5.44 -22.37
N LEU A 210 14.15 -5.03 -21.17
CA LEU A 210 14.93 -5.08 -19.95
C LEU A 210 14.23 -5.99 -18.95
N VAL A 211 14.94 -7.03 -18.54
CA VAL A 211 14.59 -7.85 -17.39
C VAL A 211 15.43 -7.36 -16.22
N PRO A 212 14.89 -6.46 -15.38
CA PRO A 212 15.60 -5.96 -14.20
C PRO A 212 15.75 -7.08 -13.18
N THR A 213 16.50 -6.83 -12.10
CA THR A 213 16.33 -7.58 -10.86
C THR A 213 15.27 -6.87 -10.01
N PRO A 214 14.00 -7.30 -10.02
CA PRO A 214 13.00 -6.73 -9.13
C PRO A 214 13.31 -7.11 -7.68
N SER A 215 13.16 -6.16 -6.76
CA SER A 215 13.04 -6.47 -5.34
C SER A 215 11.58 -6.79 -5.04
N PHE A 216 11.33 -7.97 -4.51
CA PHE A 216 9.99 -8.40 -4.17
C PHE A 216 9.75 -8.30 -2.67
N LEU A 217 8.66 -7.65 -2.29
CA LEU A 217 8.13 -7.70 -0.94
C LEU A 217 6.87 -8.57 -0.94
N PHE A 218 6.89 -9.64 -0.16
CA PHE A 218 5.74 -10.52 0.01
C PHE A 218 5.06 -10.19 1.33
N CYS A 219 3.74 -10.09 1.32
CA CYS A 219 2.96 -9.81 2.52
C CYS A 219 1.77 -10.74 2.62
N ALA A 220 1.46 -11.15 3.86
CA ALA A 220 0.22 -11.80 4.22
C ALA A 220 -0.66 -10.85 5.03
N ILE A 221 -1.93 -10.76 4.66
CA ILE A 221 -2.92 -9.94 5.37
C ILE A 221 -4.07 -10.85 5.79
N PRO A 222 -4.36 -10.97 7.11
CA PRO A 222 -5.44 -11.81 7.58
C PRO A 222 -6.79 -11.25 7.14
N ARG A 223 -7.66 -12.13 6.64
CA ARG A 223 -9.00 -11.78 6.17
C ARG A 223 -9.87 -11.22 7.30
N LYS A 224 -9.65 -11.64 8.55
CA LYS A 224 -10.42 -11.14 9.70
C LYS A 224 -9.70 -10.05 10.49
N SER A 225 -8.67 -9.44 9.92
CA SER A 225 -7.94 -8.35 10.57
C SER A 225 -8.89 -7.24 11.05
N SER A 226 -8.73 -6.84 12.31
CA SER A 226 -9.41 -5.65 12.85
C SER A 226 -8.93 -4.38 12.13
N GLN A 227 -7.67 -4.37 11.70
CA GLN A 227 -7.12 -3.36 10.80
C GLN A 227 -7.54 -3.70 9.37
N LYS A 228 -8.46 -2.93 8.80
CA LYS A 228 -8.93 -3.08 7.41
C LYS A 228 -7.84 -2.69 6.41
N ILE A 229 -6.79 -3.50 6.30
CA ILE A 229 -5.65 -3.28 5.41
C ILE A 229 -6.07 -3.66 3.98
N ASN A 230 -5.70 -2.83 3.01
CA ASN A 230 -6.00 -3.07 1.60
C ASN A 230 -4.94 -3.97 0.95
N ALA A 231 -5.27 -5.25 0.80
CA ALA A 231 -4.36 -6.25 0.25
C ALA A 231 -4.02 -6.03 -1.23
N ALA A 232 -4.80 -5.25 -1.98
CA ALA A 232 -4.55 -4.96 -3.39
C ALA A 232 -3.64 -3.74 -3.64
N SER A 233 -3.20 -3.06 -2.57
CA SER A 233 -2.38 -1.85 -2.65
C SER A 233 -0.93 -2.09 -2.24
N VAL A 234 -0.01 -1.28 -2.75
CA VAL A 234 1.39 -1.32 -2.36
C VAL A 234 1.53 -0.92 -0.90
N CYS A 235 0.93 0.21 -0.52
CA CYS A 235 1.04 0.66 0.86
C CYS A 235 0.32 -0.25 1.86
N GLY A 236 -0.82 -0.84 1.52
CA GLY A 236 -1.49 -1.83 2.37
C GLY A 236 -0.65 -3.09 2.55
N CYS A 237 0.00 -3.59 1.50
CA CYS A 237 0.93 -4.71 1.61
C CYS A 237 2.10 -4.41 2.57
N ARG A 238 2.65 -3.19 2.54
CA ARG A 238 3.71 -2.75 3.46
C ARG A 238 3.26 -2.62 4.92
N LEU A 239 1.96 -2.49 5.18
CA LEU A 239 1.38 -2.54 6.53
C LEU A 239 1.07 -3.98 6.99
N GLY A 240 1.07 -4.95 6.07
CA GLY A 240 0.79 -6.35 6.34
C GLY A 240 1.95 -7.10 7.00
N THR A 241 1.77 -8.40 7.21
CA THR A 241 2.84 -9.26 7.74
C THR A 241 3.82 -9.58 6.61
N ASN A 242 5.03 -9.02 6.69
CA ASN A 242 6.09 -9.30 5.73
C ASN A 242 6.53 -10.77 5.80
N LEU A 243 6.58 -11.41 4.63
CA LEU A 243 7.11 -12.74 4.44
C LEU A 243 8.46 -12.64 3.74
N ASN A 244 9.49 -13.23 4.35
CA ASN A 244 10.79 -13.32 3.69
C ASN A 244 10.75 -14.42 2.61
N ILE A 245 11.54 -14.21 1.57
CA ILE A 245 11.71 -15.15 0.45
C ILE A 245 13.14 -15.63 0.33
N GLU A 246 13.27 -16.81 -0.26
CA GLU A 246 14.54 -17.43 -0.60
C GLU A 246 14.49 -17.96 -2.03
N GLY A 247 15.62 -17.87 -2.74
CA GLY A 247 15.83 -18.58 -4.00
C GLY A 247 14.83 -18.25 -5.11
N CYS A 248 14.54 -16.97 -5.35
CA CYS A 248 13.75 -16.57 -6.52
C CYS A 248 14.50 -16.90 -7.81
N VAL A 249 13.93 -17.75 -8.65
CA VAL A 249 14.50 -18.16 -9.94
C VAL A 249 13.52 -17.87 -11.07
N PRO A 250 13.90 -17.07 -12.07
CA PRO A 250 13.12 -16.91 -13.30
C PRO A 250 13.25 -18.16 -14.17
N SER A 251 12.11 -18.62 -14.71
CA SER A 251 12.04 -19.72 -15.68
C SER A 251 11.79 -19.15 -17.07
N ASN A 252 12.80 -19.25 -17.93
CA ASN A 252 12.70 -18.80 -19.32
C ASN A 252 11.73 -19.64 -20.16
N GLU A 253 11.46 -20.89 -19.75
CA GLU A 253 10.55 -21.80 -20.45
C GLU A 253 9.07 -21.51 -20.16
N THR A 254 8.77 -21.10 -18.92
CA THR A 254 7.39 -20.85 -18.48
C THR A 254 7.02 -19.37 -18.43
N GLY A 255 8.01 -18.47 -18.50
CA GLY A 255 7.80 -17.04 -18.29
C GLY A 255 7.44 -16.69 -16.85
N LEU A 256 7.67 -17.60 -15.89
CA LEU A 256 7.35 -17.41 -14.47
C LEU A 256 8.60 -17.30 -13.62
N THR A 257 8.54 -16.45 -12.60
CA THR A 257 9.49 -16.41 -11.49
C THR A 257 8.93 -17.22 -10.33
N VAL A 258 9.74 -18.14 -9.79
CA VAL A 258 9.37 -18.99 -8.66
C VAL A 258 10.21 -18.60 -7.45
N CYS A 259 9.56 -18.25 -6.35
CA CYS A 259 10.19 -17.91 -5.08
C CYS A 259 9.72 -18.87 -3.98
N ALA A 260 10.62 -19.25 -3.07
CA ALA A 260 10.23 -19.96 -1.85
C ALA A 260 10.02 -18.97 -0.70
N LEU A 261 9.01 -19.20 0.15
CA LEU A 261 8.84 -18.45 1.38
C LEU A 261 9.69 -19.07 2.49
N ASP A 262 10.44 -18.23 3.20
CA ASP A 262 11.21 -18.64 4.39
C ASP A 262 10.28 -19.26 5.44
N GLN A 263 10.67 -20.41 5.97
CA GLN A 263 9.87 -21.17 6.94
C GLN A 263 9.60 -20.33 8.19
N LYS A 264 10.61 -19.60 8.69
CA LYS A 264 10.47 -18.85 9.95
C LYS A 264 9.46 -17.72 9.84
N SER A 265 9.38 -17.09 8.66
CA SER A 265 8.40 -16.04 8.39
C SER A 265 7.00 -16.62 8.22
N PHE A 266 6.91 -17.78 7.58
CA PHE A 266 5.64 -18.49 7.36
C PHE A 266 5.04 -19.06 8.66
N ASP A 267 5.88 -19.55 9.58
CA ASP A 267 5.44 -20.08 10.89
C ASP A 267 4.88 -19.01 11.84
N LYS A 268 5.10 -17.72 11.55
CA LYS A 268 4.51 -16.60 12.30
C LYS A 268 3.03 -16.41 11.98
N LEU A 269 2.53 -17.02 10.90
CA LEU A 269 1.12 -16.94 10.57
C LEU A 269 0.31 -17.76 11.57
N GLU A 270 -0.81 -17.21 12.01
CA GLU A 270 -1.79 -17.90 12.84
C GLU A 270 -2.84 -18.61 11.96
N ASN A 271 -3.65 -19.47 12.56
CA ASN A 271 -4.74 -20.16 11.86
C ASN A 271 -5.81 -19.16 11.41
N ASP A 272 -5.75 -18.74 10.15
CA ASP A 272 -6.73 -17.84 9.52
C ASP A 272 -6.71 -17.99 7.99
N GLU A 273 -7.63 -17.31 7.35
CA GLU A 273 -7.59 -17.04 5.92
C GLU A 273 -6.78 -15.77 5.68
N TYR A 274 -5.88 -15.79 4.70
CA TYR A 274 -4.99 -14.69 4.37
C TYR A 274 -5.12 -14.31 2.90
N PHE A 275 -4.78 -13.08 2.60
CA PHE A 275 -4.41 -12.66 1.26
C PHE A 275 -2.89 -12.56 1.18
N LEU A 276 -2.32 -13.26 0.21
CA LEU A 276 -0.94 -13.08 -0.19
C LEU A 276 -0.89 -12.02 -1.28
N ASN A 277 -0.03 -11.02 -1.13
CA ASN A 277 0.33 -10.15 -2.24
C ASN A 277 1.85 -10.01 -2.36
N VAL A 278 2.26 -9.60 -3.55
CA VAL A 278 3.63 -9.26 -3.90
C VAL A 278 3.65 -7.81 -4.37
N VAL A 279 4.51 -7.04 -3.73
CA VAL A 279 4.92 -5.72 -4.18
C VAL A 279 6.24 -5.84 -4.90
N VAL A 280 6.32 -5.16 -6.02
CA VAL A 280 7.55 -5.06 -6.79
C VAL A 280 8.10 -3.67 -6.66
N ASP A 281 9.24 -3.58 -6.00
CA ASP A 281 10.09 -2.40 -5.95
C ASP A 281 11.25 -2.60 -6.95
N ARG A 282 11.84 -1.53 -7.46
CA ARG A 282 13.01 -1.61 -8.35
C ARG A 282 14.16 -0.77 -7.79
N GLU A 283 15.36 -1.35 -7.81
CA GLU A 283 16.59 -0.68 -7.38
C GLU A 283 17.45 -0.17 -8.55
N ASP A 284 17.35 -0.78 -9.75
CA ASP A 284 18.39 -0.64 -10.80
C ASP A 284 18.03 0.21 -12.06
N VAL A 285 16.83 0.82 -12.15
CA VAL A 285 16.32 1.44 -13.41
C VAL A 285 15.50 2.71 -13.07
N PRO A 286 15.37 3.76 -13.95
CA PRO A 286 14.70 5.03 -13.61
C PRO A 286 13.35 4.84 -12.91
N PRO A 287 12.94 5.77 -12.03
CA PRO A 287 12.02 5.49 -10.93
C PRO A 287 10.65 5.08 -11.45
N LEU A 288 10.46 3.78 -11.65
CA LEU A 288 9.17 3.16 -11.85
C LEU A 288 8.47 3.11 -10.51
N ARG A 289 7.18 3.40 -10.52
CA ARG A 289 6.38 3.25 -9.31
C ARG A 289 6.32 1.77 -8.93
N ALA A 290 6.47 1.55 -7.63
CA ALA A 290 6.09 0.30 -7.03
C ALA A 290 4.65 -0.05 -7.44
N PHE A 291 4.40 -1.31 -7.75
CA PHE A 291 3.05 -1.80 -7.99
C PHE A 291 2.83 -3.11 -7.23
N ALA A 292 1.57 -3.40 -6.98
CA ALA A 292 1.13 -4.62 -6.35
C ALA A 292 0.46 -5.53 -7.40
N PHE A 293 0.65 -6.83 -7.25
CA PHE A 293 -0.10 -7.82 -8.01
C PHE A 293 -1.54 -7.94 -7.49
N ASN A 294 -2.36 -8.74 -8.19
CA ASN A 294 -3.65 -9.12 -7.67
C ASN A 294 -3.45 -10.09 -6.50
N PRO A 295 -3.95 -9.76 -5.29
CA PRO A 295 -3.77 -10.61 -4.12
C PRO A 295 -4.50 -11.95 -4.26
N VAL A 296 -3.89 -13.01 -3.75
CA VAL A 296 -4.41 -14.39 -3.82
C VAL A 296 -4.86 -14.85 -2.44
N PRO A 297 -6.12 -15.31 -2.27
CA PRO A 297 -6.58 -15.87 -1.00
C PRO A 297 -5.95 -17.24 -0.75
N PHE A 298 -5.59 -17.53 0.50
CA PHE A 298 -5.22 -18.86 0.96
C PHE A 298 -5.64 -19.07 2.41
N THR A 299 -5.88 -20.33 2.79
CA THR A 299 -6.16 -20.70 4.19
C THR A 299 -4.92 -21.32 4.79
N TYR A 300 -4.47 -20.77 5.92
CA TYR A 300 -3.37 -21.34 6.68
C TYR A 300 -3.91 -22.02 7.94
N SER A 301 -3.43 -23.23 8.18
CA SER A 301 -3.70 -23.97 9.40
C SER A 301 -2.40 -24.61 9.83
N GLN A 302 -1.84 -24.13 10.94
CA GLN A 302 -0.77 -24.81 11.63
C GLN A 302 -1.24 -26.22 11.93
N THR A 303 -0.50 -27.20 11.42
CA THR A 303 -0.67 -28.60 11.80
C THR A 303 -0.45 -28.70 13.29
N SER A 304 -1.56 -28.70 14.04
CA SER A 304 -1.45 -28.74 15.49
C SER A 304 -0.67 -29.98 15.88
N ASN A 305 0.32 -29.81 16.74
CA ASN A 305 1.04 -30.92 17.36
C ASN A 305 0.10 -31.88 18.12
N VAL A 306 -1.21 -31.57 18.22
CA VAL A 306 -2.25 -32.45 18.76
C VAL A 306 -2.20 -33.83 18.10
N VAL A 307 -1.94 -33.97 16.80
CA VAL A 307 -1.80 -35.29 16.18
C VAL A 307 -0.57 -36.03 16.75
N GLY A 308 0.57 -35.35 16.88
CA GLY A 308 1.77 -35.90 17.50
C GLY A 308 1.58 -36.24 18.99
N VAL A 309 0.86 -35.40 19.73
CA VAL A 309 0.54 -35.60 21.14
C VAL A 309 -0.44 -36.76 21.32
N VAL A 310 -1.50 -36.83 20.51
CA VAL A 310 -2.49 -37.92 20.55
C VAL A 310 -1.83 -39.26 20.18
N VAL A 311 -1.01 -39.28 19.13
CA VAL A 311 -0.24 -40.47 18.75
C VAL A 311 0.74 -40.86 19.86
N GLY A 312 1.46 -39.90 20.44
CA GLY A 312 2.38 -40.13 21.57
C GLY A 312 1.69 -40.70 22.82
N VAL A 313 0.51 -40.19 23.16
CA VAL A 313 -0.31 -40.69 24.27
C VAL A 313 -0.81 -42.12 23.98
N LEU A 314 -1.26 -42.41 22.76
CA LEU A 314 -1.68 -43.75 22.34
C LEU A 314 -0.55 -44.77 22.43
N PHE A 315 0.64 -44.45 21.93
CA PHE A 315 1.81 -45.33 22.02
C PHE A 315 2.21 -45.58 23.47
N SER A 316 2.15 -44.56 24.33
CA SER A 316 2.46 -44.70 25.76
C SER A 316 1.47 -45.63 26.47
N LEU A 317 0.18 -45.52 26.18
CA LEU A 317 -0.86 -46.40 26.73
C LEU A 317 -0.66 -47.86 26.32
N ILE A 318 -0.34 -48.10 25.03
CA ILE A 318 -0.06 -49.45 24.51
C ILE A 318 1.17 -50.05 25.22
N ALA A 319 2.25 -49.28 25.33
CA ALA A 319 3.47 -49.72 25.99
C ALA A 319 3.24 -50.11 27.45
N VAL A 320 2.52 -49.27 28.22
CA VAL A 320 2.18 -49.58 29.62
C VAL A 320 1.32 -50.84 29.71
N THR A 321 0.34 -51.00 28.82
CA THR A 321 -0.55 -52.17 28.83
C THR A 321 0.21 -53.47 28.57
N ILE A 322 1.13 -53.48 27.60
CA ILE A 322 2.00 -54.63 27.30
C ILE A 322 2.88 -54.96 28.52
N LEU A 323 3.45 -53.94 29.15
CA LEU A 323 4.37 -54.13 30.28
C LEU A 323 3.63 -54.69 31.50
N VAL A 324 2.44 -54.16 31.82
CA VAL A 324 1.58 -54.70 32.88
C VAL A 324 1.16 -56.13 32.57
N ALA A 325 0.73 -56.43 31.33
CA ALA A 325 0.36 -57.78 30.93
C ALA A 325 1.53 -58.77 31.06
N ALA A 326 2.74 -58.36 30.68
CA ALA A 326 3.95 -59.17 30.81
C ALA A 326 4.30 -59.45 32.28
N VAL A 327 4.20 -58.44 33.15
CA VAL A 327 4.44 -58.60 34.60
C VAL A 327 3.40 -59.54 35.21
N VAL A 328 2.11 -59.34 34.93
CA VAL A 328 1.03 -60.21 35.43
C VAL A 328 1.22 -61.64 34.96
N MET A 329 1.50 -61.85 33.67
CA MET A 329 1.73 -63.19 33.13
C MET A 329 2.98 -63.84 33.76
N GLY A 330 4.06 -63.08 33.96
CA GLY A 330 5.26 -63.52 34.65
C GLY A 330 4.99 -63.98 36.08
N VAL A 331 4.21 -63.21 36.85
CA VAL A 331 3.81 -63.57 38.23
C VAL A 331 2.93 -64.83 38.25
N LEU A 332 1.99 -64.96 37.32
CA LEU A 332 1.12 -66.14 37.21
C LEU A 332 1.92 -67.41 36.87
N LEU A 333 2.84 -67.31 35.91
CA LEU A 333 3.72 -68.42 35.53
C LEU A 333 4.68 -68.81 36.66
N TYR A 334 5.22 -67.82 37.38
CA TYR A 334 6.06 -68.05 38.56
C TYR A 334 5.29 -68.79 39.65
N ARG A 335 4.10 -68.32 40.03
CA ARG A 335 3.25 -69.00 41.02
C ARG A 335 2.93 -70.44 40.60
N LYS A 336 2.56 -70.66 39.34
CA LYS A 336 2.28 -72.00 38.83
C LYS A 336 3.50 -72.92 38.95
N LYS A 337 4.69 -72.45 38.57
CA LYS A 337 5.92 -73.25 38.64
C LYS A 337 6.29 -73.64 40.08
N TYR A 338 6.15 -72.73 41.03
CA TYR A 338 6.52 -72.99 42.44
C TYR A 338 5.45 -73.74 43.24
N SER A 339 4.16 -73.66 42.86
CA SER A 339 3.13 -74.54 43.45
C SER A 339 3.31 -76.02 43.07
N TYR A 340 4.02 -76.34 41.99
CA TYR A 340 4.32 -77.73 41.61
C TYR A 340 5.56 -78.32 42.31
N GLN A 341 6.36 -77.51 43.01
CA GLN A 341 7.53 -77.99 43.77
C GLN A 341 7.22 -78.23 45.26
N SER A 342 6.01 -77.90 45.73
CA SER A 342 5.61 -78.09 47.13
C SER A 342 4.67 -79.28 47.36
N ILE A 343 4.63 -80.25 46.44
CA ILE A 343 3.95 -81.55 46.56
C ILE A 343 5.01 -82.63 46.37
#